data_AF-A0A1Y3B1A7-F1
#
_entry.id   AF-A0A1Y3B1A7-F1
#
_cell.length_a   1.000
_cell.length_b   1.000
_cell.length_c   1.000
_cell.angle_alpha   90.00
_cell.angle_beta   90.00
_cell.angle_gamma   90.00
#
_symmetry.space_group_name_H-M   'P 1'
#
loop_
_entity.id
_entity.type
_entity.pdbx_description
1 polymer ?
#
loop_
_entity_poly.entity_id
_entity_poly.type
_entity_poly.pdbx_seq_one_letter_code
_entity_poly.pdbx_strand_id
1 'polypeptide(L)'
;MATNFKFQYNDSIETQHSQQPISTGSSVLGLVFDKGVVIAADQLASYGSLARFRNVQRVNCVNDRTILGCGGDYADYQYVTK
;
A
#
# COMPACT_ATOMS: atom_id res chain seq x y z
N MET A 1 7.72 -26.32 26.19
CA MET A 1 8.41 -25.00 26.18
C MET A 1 7.41 -23.99 25.67
N ALA A 2 6.61 -23.40 26.56
CA ALA A 2 5.59 -22.43 26.20
C ALA A 2 6.25 -21.06 25.97
N THR A 3 6.18 -20.54 24.75
CA THR A 3 6.61 -19.17 24.45
C THR A 3 5.48 -18.22 24.83
N ASN A 4 5.68 -17.49 25.91
CA ASN A 4 4.80 -16.41 26.38
C ASN A 4 4.74 -15.28 25.35
N PHE A 5 3.74 -15.29 24.48
CA PHE A 5 3.37 -14.07 23.72
C PHE A 5 2.44 -13.24 24.60
N LYS A 6 3.02 -12.25 25.28
CA LYS A 6 2.24 -11.19 25.96
C LYS A 6 1.84 -10.16 24.90
N PHE A 7 0.58 -10.17 24.48
CA PHE A 7 0.00 -8.99 23.85
C PHE A 7 -0.23 -7.97 24.97
N GLN A 8 0.63 -6.95 25.00
CA GLN A 8 0.56 -5.87 25.98
C GLN A 8 -0.35 -4.77 25.41
N TYR A 9 -1.57 -4.64 25.94
CA TYR A 9 -2.46 -3.51 25.63
C TYR A 9 -2.04 -2.34 26.53
N ASN A 10 -1.50 -1.29 25.92
CA ASN A 10 -1.09 -0.07 26.62
C ASN A 10 -2.25 0.94 26.55
N ASP A 11 -2.71 1.43 27.71
CA ASP A 11 -3.85 2.35 27.84
C ASP A 11 -3.50 3.82 27.53
N SER A 12 -2.29 4.13 27.05
CA SER A 12 -2.02 5.43 26.44
C SER A 12 -2.63 5.43 25.03
N ILE A 13 -3.45 6.44 24.70
CA ILE A 13 -3.92 6.66 23.33
C ILE A 13 -2.74 7.19 22.51
N GLU A 14 -1.77 6.33 22.27
CA GLU A 14 -0.68 6.54 21.33
C GLU A 14 -1.17 6.04 19.98
N THR A 15 -1.13 6.90 18.97
CA THR A 15 -1.44 6.51 17.59
C THR A 15 -0.42 5.45 17.16
N GLN A 16 -0.80 4.18 17.22
CA GLN A 16 0.05 3.08 16.82
C GLN A 16 0.10 3.01 15.29
N HIS A 17 1.28 3.24 14.71
CA HIS A 17 1.51 3.08 13.28
C HIS A 17 1.70 1.61 12.89
N SER A 18 1.37 1.29 11.63
CA SER A 18 1.56 -0.05 11.09
C SER A 18 3.02 -0.46 11.18
N GLN A 19 3.30 -1.62 11.78
CA GLN A 19 4.67 -2.13 11.95
C GLN A 19 5.04 -3.16 10.88
N GLN A 20 4.05 -3.76 10.22
CA GLN A 20 4.24 -4.75 9.17
C GLN A 20 3.14 -4.60 8.11
N PRO A 21 3.49 -4.63 6.82
CA PRO A 21 2.50 -4.48 5.76
C PRO A 21 1.66 -5.76 5.64
N ILE A 22 0.35 -5.62 5.48
CA ILE A 22 -0.60 -6.75 5.53
C ILE A 22 -1.18 -7.06 4.17
N SER A 23 -1.77 -6.06 3.50
CA SER A 23 -2.33 -6.20 2.16
C SER A 23 -1.45 -5.44 1.20
N THR A 24 -0.57 -6.14 0.49
CA THR A 24 0.49 -5.51 -0.28
C THR A 24 0.24 -5.50 -1.78
N GLY A 25 0.51 -4.36 -2.39
CA GLY A 25 0.77 -4.25 -3.81
C GLY A 25 2.26 -4.45 -4.12
N SER A 26 2.56 -5.03 -5.27
CA SER A 26 3.95 -5.26 -5.72
C SER A 26 4.46 -4.05 -6.51
N SER A 27 5.03 -4.27 -7.69
CA SER A 27 5.71 -3.26 -8.50
C SER A 27 4.77 -2.19 -9.07
N VAL A 28 5.32 -0.98 -9.21
CA VAL A 28 4.78 0.12 -10.00
C VAL A 28 5.89 0.54 -10.96
N LEU A 29 5.57 0.65 -12.25
CA LEU A 29 6.52 1.00 -13.30
C LEU A 29 6.24 2.41 -13.80
N GLY A 30 7.29 3.20 -14.02
CA GLY A 30 7.21 4.54 -14.56
C GLY A 30 8.24 4.75 -15.66
N LEU A 31 7.85 5.44 -16.73
CA LEU A 31 8.70 5.78 -17.88
C LEU A 31 8.56 7.25 -18.22
N VAL A 32 9.68 7.92 -18.48
CA VAL A 32 9.73 9.31 -18.95
C VAL A 32 9.98 9.31 -20.46
N PHE A 33 9.26 10.14 -21.19
CA PHE A 33 9.42 10.30 -22.64
C PHE A 33 9.28 11.78 -23.03
N ASP A 34 9.50 12.10 -24.31
CA ASP A 34 9.34 13.48 -24.78
C ASP A 34 7.92 13.98 -24.48
N LYS A 35 7.84 15.10 -23.75
CA LYS A 35 6.60 15.78 -23.32
C LYS A 35 5.73 15.03 -22.30
N GLY A 36 6.23 14.00 -21.61
CA GLY A 36 5.39 13.36 -20.58
C GLY A 36 6.00 12.19 -19.83
N VAL A 37 5.12 11.56 -19.05
CA VAL A 37 5.41 10.37 -18.25
C VAL A 37 4.28 9.36 -18.38
N VAL A 38 4.60 8.07 -18.34
CA VAL A 38 3.64 6.96 -18.22
C VAL A 38 3.88 6.24 -16.91
N ILE A 39 2.81 5.83 -16.23
CA ILE A 39 2.87 4.98 -15.04
C ILE A 39 1.91 3.80 -15.20
N ALA A 40 2.31 2.64 -14.70
CA ALA A 40 1.49 1.43 -14.70
C ALA A 40 1.70 0.61 -13.43
N ALA A 41 0.64 -0.01 -12.94
CA ALA A 41 0.65 -0.97 -11.85
C ALA A 41 -0.36 -2.09 -12.14
N ASP A 42 -0.16 -3.26 -11.53
CA ASP A 42 -1.21 -4.28 -11.51
C ASP A 42 -2.40 -3.85 -10.63
N GLN A 43 -3.50 -4.61 -10.70
CA GLN A 43 -4.71 -4.37 -9.90
C GLN A 43 -4.85 -5.36 -8.74
N LEU A 44 -3.73 -5.84 -8.21
CA LEU A 44 -3.69 -6.87 -7.18
C LEU A 44 -3.21 -6.33 -5.83
N ALA A 45 -3.94 -6.65 -4.77
CA ALA A 45 -3.44 -6.61 -3.40
C ALA A 45 -3.42 -8.03 -2.81
N SER A 46 -2.23 -8.44 -2.37
CA SER A 46 -1.93 -9.77 -1.85
C SER A 46 -1.84 -9.76 -0.33
N TYR A 47 -2.36 -10.82 0.29
CA TYR A 47 -2.20 -11.11 1.71
C TYR A 47 -1.19 -12.24 1.85
N GLY A 48 0.10 -11.90 1.97
CA GLY A 48 1.19 -12.85 1.78
C GLY A 48 1.15 -13.48 0.38
N SER A 49 1.04 -14.81 0.29
CA SER A 49 0.94 -15.54 -0.99
C SER A 49 -0.48 -15.59 -1.57
N LEU A 50 -1.49 -15.13 -0.83
CA LEU A 50 -2.88 -15.17 -1.29
C LEU A 50 -3.21 -13.92 -2.10
N ALA A 51 -3.51 -14.12 -3.39
CA ALA A 51 -4.08 -13.08 -4.26
C ALA A 51 -5.53 -12.74 -3.84
N ARG A 52 -5.67 -11.92 -2.79
CA ARG A 52 -6.95 -11.68 -2.11
C ARG A 52 -7.85 -10.72 -2.88
N PHE A 53 -7.33 -9.58 -3.31
CA PHE A 53 -8.10 -8.53 -3.99
C PHE A 53 -7.56 -8.30 -5.39
N ARG A 54 -8.29 -8.77 -6.41
CA ARG A 54 -7.82 -8.81 -7.82
C ARG A 54 -8.24 -7.61 -8.66
N ASN A 55 -8.95 -6.64 -8.08
CA ASN A 55 -9.45 -5.48 -8.79
C ASN A 55 -9.37 -4.22 -7.91
N VAL A 56 -8.14 -3.87 -7.52
CA VAL A 56 -7.86 -2.67 -6.74
C VAL A 56 -7.15 -1.62 -7.60
N GLN A 57 -7.47 -0.35 -7.40
CA GLN A 57 -6.81 0.77 -8.09
C GLN A 57 -5.58 1.20 -7.30
N ARG A 58 -4.40 1.10 -7.91
CA ARG A 58 -3.11 1.43 -7.30
C ARG A 58 -2.43 2.66 -7.90
N VAL A 59 -3.08 3.26 -8.91
CA VAL A 59 -2.67 4.50 -9.57
C VAL A 59 -3.79 5.51 -9.37
N ASN A 60 -3.47 6.67 -8.82
CA ASN A 60 -4.42 7.74 -8.56
C ASN A 60 -3.97 9.05 -9.23
N CYS A 61 -4.89 9.77 -9.84
CA CYS A 61 -4.66 11.10 -10.36
C CYS A 61 -4.85 12.10 -9.23
N VAL A 62 -3.76 12.75 -8.80
CA VAL A 62 -3.81 13.75 -7.72
C VAL A 62 -4.40 15.06 -8.24
N ASN A 63 -4.03 15.44 -9.46
CA ASN A 63 -4.54 16.59 -10.21
C ASN A 63 -4.21 16.43 -11.71
N ASP A 64 -4.50 17.46 -12.51
CA ASP A 64 -4.29 17.44 -13.97
C ASP A 64 -2.84 17.28 -14.44
N ARG A 65 -1.86 17.39 -13.53
CA ARG A 65 -0.42 17.34 -13.84
C ARG A 65 0.36 16.37 -12.95
N THR A 66 -0.30 15.59 -12.10
CA THR A 66 0.37 14.73 -11.13
C THR A 66 -0.37 13.42 -10.95
N ILE A 67 0.36 12.32 -11.07
CA ILE A 67 -0.14 10.95 -10.87
C ILE A 67 0.69 10.31 -9.75
N LEU A 68 0.02 9.59 -8.86
CA LEU A 68 0.61 8.84 -7.77
C LEU A 68 0.39 7.35 -8.02
N GLY A 69 1.46 6.56 -8.02
CA GLY A 69 1.39 5.10 -7.98
C GLY A 69 1.99 4.59 -6.70
N CYS A 70 1.35 3.62 -6.05
CA CYS A 70 1.80 3.10 -4.76
C CYS A 70 1.97 1.58 -4.77
N GLY A 71 3.07 1.12 -4.17
CA GLY A 71 3.31 -0.28 -3.80
C GLY A 71 3.53 -0.41 -2.30
N GLY A 72 3.73 -1.64 -1.83
CA GLY A 72 3.72 -1.90 -0.39
C GLY A 72 2.30 -1.93 0.16
N ASP A 73 2.09 -1.45 1.38
CA ASP A 73 0.81 -1.63 2.08
C ASP A 73 -0.32 -0.79 1.50
N TYR A 74 -1.43 -1.46 1.19
CA TYR A 74 -2.58 -0.85 0.55
C TYR A 74 -3.38 0.03 1.54
N ALA A 75 -3.33 -0.26 2.84
CA ALA A 75 -3.98 0.57 3.85
C ALA A 75 -3.29 1.94 3.98
N ASP A 76 -1.95 1.96 3.98
CA ASP A 76 -1.18 3.20 3.97
C ASP A 76 -1.43 4.01 2.69
N TYR A 77 -1.51 3.34 1.54
CA TYR A 77 -1.91 3.99 0.28
C TYR A 77 -3.28 4.68 0.40
N GLN A 78 -4.28 4.00 0.98
CA GLN A 78 -5.60 4.58 1.20
C GLN A 78 -5.58 5.75 2.17
N TYR A 79 -4.72 5.71 3.19
CA TYR A 79 -4.56 6.83 4.11
C TYR A 79 -4.03 8.08 3.43
N VAL A 80 -3.06 7.94 2.52
CA VAL A 80 -2.45 9.06 1.77
C VAL A 80 -3.36 9.57 0.65
N THR A 81 -4.19 8.70 0.06
CA THR A 81 -5.04 9.05 -1.11
C THR A 81 -6.44 9.51 -0.75
N LYS A 82 -6.77 9.54 0.54
CA LYS A 82 -8.03 10.07 1.06
C LYS A 82 -8.05 11.60 1.05
#